data_AF-A0A0Q7UYT6-F1
#
_entry.id   AF-A0A0Q7UYT6-F1
#
_cell.length_a   1.000
_cell.length_b   1.000
_cell.length_c   1.000
_cell.angle_alpha   90.00
_cell.angle_beta   90.00
_cell.angle_gamma   90.00
#
_symmetry.space_group_name_H-M   'P 1'
#
loop_
_entity.id
_entity.type
_entity.pdbx_description
1 polymer ?
#
loop_
_entity_poly.entity_id
_entity_poly.type
_entity_poly.pdbx_seq_one_letter_code
_entity_poly.pdbx_strand_id
1 'polypeptide(L)'
;MTQTHTPAPSLAWSQALQAKLMAALDAAWAILEHSQDLAEIRRARDKAKAIGDLAAMARKVAQMIPTARKPPVDVLAAGLAAVQGGTDLGVMAAPLAAQAEHARRALDKLKGGRRGRL
;
A
#
# COMPACT_ATOMS: atom_id res chain seq x y z
N MET A 1 11.49 17.60 -28.06
CA MET A 1 12.25 16.79 -27.07
C MET A 1 11.27 15.91 -26.32
N THR A 2 11.18 14.63 -26.67
CA THR A 2 10.31 13.65 -26.01
C THR A 2 11.03 13.13 -24.78
N GLN A 3 10.57 13.52 -23.59
CA GLN A 3 11.08 13.03 -22.32
C GLN A 3 10.64 11.56 -22.17
N THR A 4 11.57 10.63 -22.33
CA THR A 4 11.34 9.19 -22.10
C THR A 4 11.21 8.95 -20.60
N HIS A 5 9.97 8.91 -20.11
CA HIS A 5 9.68 8.58 -18.73
C HIS A 5 9.82 7.06 -18.55
N THR A 6 11.04 6.59 -18.29
CA THR A 6 11.28 5.20 -17.93
C THR A 6 10.67 4.94 -16.55
N PRO A 7 9.66 4.06 -16.43
CA PRO A 7 9.04 3.79 -15.14
C PRO A 7 10.07 3.17 -14.19
N ALA A 8 9.96 3.48 -12.90
CA ALA A 8 10.76 2.82 -11.87
C ALA A 8 10.63 1.28 -11.99
N PRO A 9 11.69 0.51 -11.72
CA PRO A 9 11.70 -0.95 -11.93
C PRO A 9 10.58 -1.68 -11.18
N SER A 10 10.18 -1.19 -10.00
CA SER A 10 9.04 -1.73 -9.23
C SER A 10 7.69 -1.51 -9.94
N LEU A 11 7.51 -0.37 -10.59
CA LEU A 11 6.31 -0.07 -11.39
C LEU A 11 6.25 -0.94 -12.64
N ALA A 12 7.38 -1.11 -13.34
CA ALA A 12 7.49 -1.99 -14.50
C ALA A 12 7.15 -3.45 -14.13
N TRP A 13 7.67 -3.94 -13.00
CA TRP A 13 7.32 -5.27 -12.49
C TRP A 13 5.82 -5.42 -12.19
N SER A 14 5.22 -4.45 -11.50
CA SER A 14 3.79 -4.48 -11.17
C SER A 14 2.91 -4.49 -12.41
N GLN A 15 3.27 -3.70 -13.44
CA GLN A 15 2.55 -3.67 -14.72
C GLN A 15 2.65 -5.00 -15.46
N ALA A 16 3.86 -5.57 -15.56
CA ALA A 16 4.06 -6.87 -16.20
C ALA A 16 3.30 -7.99 -15.49
N LEU A 17 3.25 -7.96 -14.14
CA LEU A 17 2.47 -8.92 -13.37
C LEU A 17 0.96 -8.75 -13.61
N GLN A 18 0.45 -7.51 -13.60
CA GLN A 18 -0.96 -7.23 -13.89
C GLN A 18 -1.36 -7.77 -15.26
N ALA A 19 -0.54 -7.54 -16.29
CA ALA A 19 -0.79 -8.06 -17.64
C ALA A 19 -0.88 -9.59 -17.66
N LYS A 20 0.01 -10.29 -16.94
CA LYS A 20 -0.03 -11.76 -16.83
C LYS A 20 -1.29 -12.27 -16.14
N LEU A 21 -1.72 -11.60 -15.06
CA LEU A 21 -2.92 -11.98 -14.32
C LEU A 21 -4.18 -11.77 -15.16
N MET A 22 -4.26 -10.66 -15.90
CA MET A 22 -5.36 -10.40 -16.83
C MET A 22 -5.42 -11.46 -17.93
N ALA A 23 -4.31 -11.71 -18.63
CA ALA A 23 -4.28 -12.74 -19.68
C ALA A 23 -4.66 -14.15 -19.16
N ALA A 24 -4.30 -14.46 -17.92
CA ALA A 24 -4.66 -15.74 -17.31
C ALA A 24 -6.17 -15.82 -16.97
N LEU A 25 -6.80 -14.71 -16.58
CA LEU A 25 -8.25 -14.62 -16.38
C LEU A 25 -8.99 -14.70 -17.72
N ASP A 26 -8.51 -14.02 -18.76
CA ASP A 26 -9.10 -14.07 -20.10
C ASP A 26 -9.06 -15.51 -20.63
N ALA A 27 -7.94 -16.22 -20.44
CA ALA A 27 -7.83 -17.64 -20.80
C ALA A 27 -8.79 -18.53 -19.99
N ALA A 28 -9.01 -18.25 -18.70
CA ALA A 28 -9.97 -18.98 -17.89
C ALA A 28 -11.41 -18.70 -18.33
N TRP A 29 -11.72 -17.46 -18.69
CA TRP A 29 -13.01 -17.05 -19.22
C TRP A 29 -13.33 -17.73 -20.55
N ALA A 30 -12.36 -17.78 -21.47
CA ALA A 30 -12.52 -18.47 -22.76
C ALA A 30 -12.90 -19.95 -22.59
N ILE A 31 -12.34 -20.65 -21.60
CA ILE A 31 -12.71 -22.04 -21.28
C ILE A 31 -14.16 -22.12 -20.79
N LEU A 32 -14.58 -21.20 -19.92
CA LEU A 32 -15.94 -21.19 -19.38
C LEU A 32 -17.01 -20.88 -20.43
N GLU A 33 -16.69 -20.10 -21.46
CA GLU A 33 -17.62 -19.79 -22.55
C GLU A 33 -17.83 -20.96 -23.52
N HIS A 34 -16.78 -21.75 -23.78
CA HIS A 34 -16.80 -22.74 -24.86
C HIS A 34 -16.93 -24.19 -24.35
N SER A 35 -16.56 -24.46 -23.10
CA SER A 35 -16.55 -25.82 -22.56
C SER A 35 -17.89 -26.22 -21.95
N GLN A 36 -18.35 -27.42 -22.29
CA GLN A 36 -19.47 -28.11 -21.62
C GLN A 36 -18.98 -29.24 -20.68
N ASP A 37 -17.66 -29.44 -20.57
CA ASP A 37 -17.09 -30.41 -19.64
C ASP A 37 -17.03 -29.81 -18.22
N LEU A 38 -17.74 -30.44 -17.29
CA LEU A 38 -17.75 -30.06 -15.88
C LEU A 38 -16.34 -30.09 -15.25
N ALA A 39 -15.45 -30.98 -15.70
CA ALA A 39 -14.08 -31.04 -15.20
C ALA A 39 -13.25 -29.83 -15.66
N GLU A 40 -13.39 -29.40 -16.92
CA GLU A 40 -12.74 -28.18 -17.43
C GLU A 40 -13.25 -26.92 -16.74
N ILE A 41 -14.56 -26.81 -16.54
CA ILE A 41 -15.16 -25.69 -15.82
C ILE A 41 -14.61 -25.59 -14.39
N ARG A 42 -14.49 -26.72 -13.67
CA ARG A 42 -13.89 -26.75 -12.32
C ARG A 42 -12.43 -26.31 -12.35
N ARG A 43 -11.63 -26.87 -13.25
CA ARG A 43 -10.22 -26.49 -13.42
C ARG A 43 -10.06 -24.99 -13.73
N ALA A 44 -10.91 -24.43 -14.58
CA ALA A 44 -10.89 -22.99 -14.91
C ALA A 44 -11.22 -22.12 -13.68
N ARG A 45 -12.20 -22.53 -12.86
CA ARG A 45 -12.52 -21.84 -11.60
C ARG A 45 -11.40 -21.94 -10.58
N ASP A 46 -10.80 -23.11 -10.41
CA ASP A 46 -9.67 -23.31 -9.49
C ASP A 46 -8.46 -22.46 -9.92
N LYS A 47 -8.20 -22.38 -11.24
CA LYS A 47 -7.17 -21.49 -11.80
C LYS A 47 -7.49 -20.02 -11.51
N ALA A 48 -8.72 -19.57 -11.71
CA ALA A 48 -9.14 -18.20 -11.38
C ALA A 48 -8.97 -17.89 -9.89
N LYS A 49 -9.25 -18.85 -9.00
CA LYS A 49 -9.01 -18.70 -7.55
C LYS A 49 -7.52 -18.53 -7.24
N ALA A 50 -6.67 -19.37 -7.83
CA ALA A 50 -5.22 -19.29 -7.65
C ALA A 50 -4.64 -17.96 -8.14
N ILE A 51 -5.16 -17.40 -9.25
CA ILE A 51 -4.80 -16.07 -9.76
C ILE A 51 -5.12 -14.99 -8.71
N GLY A 52 -6.30 -15.07 -8.08
CA GLY A 52 -6.69 -14.14 -7.01
C GLY A 52 -5.77 -14.20 -5.78
N ASP A 53 -5.36 -15.41 -5.37
CA ASP A 53 -4.45 -15.61 -4.24
C ASP A 53 -3.03 -15.10 -4.56
N LEU A 54 -2.54 -15.34 -5.78
CA LEU A 54 -1.28 -14.79 -6.27
C LEU A 54 -1.30 -13.26 -6.30
N ALA A 55 -2.40 -12.65 -6.77
CA ALA A 55 -2.57 -11.21 -6.78
C ALA A 55 -2.56 -10.62 -5.36
N ALA A 56 -3.18 -11.30 -4.39
CA ALA A 56 -3.15 -10.87 -3.00
C ALA A 56 -1.72 -10.91 -2.41
N MET A 57 -0.91 -11.92 -2.75
CA MET A 57 0.49 -11.97 -2.29
C MET A 57 1.36 -10.92 -2.97
N ALA A 58 1.12 -10.66 -4.26
CA ALA A 58 1.81 -9.60 -4.98
C ALA A 58 1.59 -8.20 -4.35
N ARG A 59 0.38 -7.92 -3.85
CA ARG A 59 0.11 -6.68 -3.09
C ARG A 59 0.94 -6.58 -1.83
N LYS A 60 1.14 -7.70 -1.10
CA LYS A 60 2.00 -7.72 0.08
C LYS A 60 3.45 -7.40 -0.30
N VAL A 61 3.96 -7.99 -1.37
CA VAL A 61 5.31 -7.70 -1.90
C VAL A 61 5.45 -6.22 -2.31
N ALA A 62 4.45 -5.67 -2.99
CA ALA A 62 4.44 -4.26 -3.36
C ALA A 62 4.45 -3.32 -2.14
N GLN A 63 3.78 -3.70 -1.04
CA GLN A 63 3.76 -2.96 0.21
C GLN A 63 5.05 -3.11 1.04
N MET A 64 5.87 -4.14 0.80
CA MET A 64 7.16 -4.31 1.48
C MET A 64 8.19 -3.28 1.03
N ILE A 65 8.05 -2.72 -0.17
CA ILE A 65 8.88 -1.60 -0.62
C ILE A 65 8.36 -0.35 0.10
N PRO A 66 9.18 0.35 0.92
CA PRO A 66 8.78 1.60 1.53
C PRO A 66 8.49 2.62 0.43
N THR A 67 7.22 2.74 0.05
CA THR A 67 6.76 3.88 -0.72
C THR A 67 6.77 5.05 0.24
N ALA A 68 7.48 6.13 -0.11
CA ALA A 68 7.45 7.36 0.65
C ALA A 68 5.98 7.73 0.85
N ARG A 69 5.48 7.49 2.07
CA ARG A 69 4.08 7.68 2.40
C ARG A 69 3.81 9.15 2.15
N LYS A 70 2.87 9.46 1.25
CA LYS A 70 2.45 10.84 1.03
C LYS A 70 2.14 11.41 2.42
N PRO A 71 2.85 12.46 2.88
CA PRO A 71 2.60 12.99 4.21
C PRO A 71 1.11 13.35 4.26
N PRO A 72 0.44 13.12 5.39
CA PRO A 72 -0.91 13.63 5.60
C PRO A 72 -0.93 15.09 5.16
N VAL A 73 -1.99 15.51 4.47
CA VAL A 73 -2.09 16.87 3.92
C VAL A 73 -1.83 17.92 5.02
N ASP A 74 -2.18 17.60 6.26
CA ASP A 74 -1.90 18.40 7.45
C ASP A 74 -0.41 18.54 7.79
N VAL A 75 0.40 17.50 7.58
CA VAL A 75 1.86 17.52 7.79
C VAL A 75 2.54 18.31 6.68
N LEU A 76 2.02 18.23 5.45
CA LEU A 76 2.51 19.03 4.33
C LEU A 76 2.15 20.52 4.51
N ALA A 77 0.93 20.82 4.97
CA ALA A 77 0.49 22.17 5.29
C ALA A 77 1.28 22.77 6.46
N ALA A 78 1.54 21.99 7.52
CA ALA A 78 2.39 22.40 8.64
C ALA A 78 3.84 22.63 8.20
N GLY A 79 4.38 21.79 7.31
CA GLY A 79 5.71 21.96 6.73
C GLY A 79 5.83 23.22 5.87
N LEU A 80 4.81 23.51 5.05
CA LEU A 80 4.75 24.75 4.27
C LEU A 80 4.62 25.99 5.16
N ALA A 81 3.77 25.94 6.19
CA ALA A 81 3.60 27.03 7.15
C ALA A 81 4.89 27.29 7.95
N ALA A 82 5.63 26.24 8.32
CA ALA A 82 6.93 26.36 8.98
C ALA A 82 8.02 26.96 8.07
N VAL A 83 8.00 26.65 6.77
CA VAL A 83 8.90 27.27 5.77
C VAL A 83 8.55 28.73 5.51
N GLN A 84 7.27 29.10 5.58
CA GLN A 84 6.82 30.49 5.43
C GLN A 84 6.98 31.32 6.72
N GLY A 85 7.03 30.67 7.90
CA GLY A 85 7.16 31.30 9.21
C GLY A 85 8.60 31.50 9.71
N GLY A 86 9.55 31.80 8.82
CA GLY A 86 10.98 31.95 9.13
C GLY A 86 11.38 33.13 10.04
N THR A 87 10.49 33.66 10.88
CA THR A 87 10.78 34.86 11.71
C THR A 87 10.28 34.79 13.15
N ASP A 88 10.02 33.61 13.75
CA ASP A 88 9.72 33.60 15.20
C ASP A 88 10.18 32.31 15.94
N LEU A 89 11.45 32.31 16.36
CA LEU A 89 12.08 31.24 17.13
C LEU A 89 11.56 31.11 18.58
N GLY A 90 10.69 32.01 19.05
CA GLY A 90 10.15 31.99 20.43
C GLY A 90 8.92 31.09 20.63
N VAL A 91 8.13 30.82 19.59
CA VAL A 91 6.82 30.13 19.71
C VAL A 91 6.90 28.61 19.52
N MET A 92 8.05 28.08 19.08
CA MET A 92 8.24 26.64 18.78
C MET A 92 8.46 25.72 19.99
N ALA A 93 8.63 26.26 21.20
CA ALA A 93 8.87 25.45 22.40
C ALA A 93 7.60 24.75 22.93
N ALA A 94 6.44 25.39 22.83
CA ALA A 94 5.19 24.86 23.36
C ALA A 94 4.60 23.66 22.57
N PRO A 95 4.60 23.68 21.21
CA PRO A 95 4.07 22.54 20.43
C PRO A 95 4.93 21.28 20.56
N LEU A 96 6.25 21.43 20.68
CA LEU A 96 7.17 20.30 20.78
C LEU A 96 7.04 19.57 22.12
N ALA A 97 6.80 20.32 23.21
CA ALA A 97 6.50 19.75 24.53
C ALA A 97 5.17 18.99 24.55
N ALA A 98 4.13 19.53 23.90
CA ALA A 98 2.83 18.86 23.79
C ALA A 98 2.90 17.56 22.95
N GLN A 99 3.71 17.55 21.89
CA GLN A 99 3.94 16.36 21.07
C GLN A 99 4.72 15.27 21.83
N ALA A 100 5.73 15.66 22.63
CA ALA A 100 6.47 14.72 23.48
C ALA A 100 5.59 14.08 24.56
N GLU A 101 4.69 14.86 25.16
CA GLU A 101 3.70 14.41 26.14
C GLU A 101 2.70 13.40 25.53
N HIS A 102 2.22 13.66 24.31
CA HIS A 102 1.33 12.75 23.59
C HIS A 102 2.03 11.43 23.23
N ALA A 103 3.28 11.49 22.76
CA ALA A 103 4.08 10.31 22.44
C ALA A 103 4.32 9.43 23.67
N ARG A 104 4.57 10.03 24.84
CA ARG A 104 4.70 9.30 26.12
C ARG A 104 3.41 8.55 26.50
N ARG A 105 2.26 9.21 26.42
CA ARG A 105 0.96 8.58 26.73
C ARG A 105 0.61 7.45 25.75
N ALA A 106 1.02 7.57 24.49
CA ALA A 106 0.84 6.50 23.49
C ALA A 106 1.72 5.28 23.80
N LEU A 107 2.96 5.49 24.25
CA LEU A 107 3.85 4.42 24.69
C LEU A 107 3.34 3.70 25.94
N ASP A 108 2.77 4.42 26.91
CA ASP A 108 2.20 3.81 28.12
C ASP A 108 0.96 2.95 27.82
N LYS A 109 0.12 3.38 26.87
CA LYS A 109 -1.01 2.56 26.38
C LYS A 109 -0.53 1.27 25.71
N LEU A 110 0.58 1.33 24.98
CA LEU A 110 1.17 0.15 24.33
C LEU A 110 1.76 -0.84 25.35
N LYS A 111 2.32 -0.31 26.46
CA LYS A 111 2.85 -1.14 27.56
C LYS A 111 1.76 -1.71 28.46
N GLY A 112 0.65 -1.01 28.65
CA GLY A 112 -0.49 -1.45 29.48
C GLY A 112 -1.41 -2.50 28.85
N GLY A 113 -1.35 -2.71 27.53
CA GLY A 113 -2.27 -3.60 26.80
C GLY A 113 -2.04 -5.10 26.92
N ARG A 114 -1.06 -5.56 27.73
CA ARG A 114 -0.70 -6.99 27.86
C ARG A 114 -0.96 -7.59 29.26
N ARG A 115 -2.00 -7.13 29.98
CA ARG A 115 -2.48 -7.73 31.24
C ARG A 115 -4.01 -7.84 31.31
N GLY A 116 -4.64 -8.31 30.23
CA GLY A 116 -6.09 -8.52 30.16
C GLY A 116 -6.47 -9.81 29.43
N ARG A 117 -5.71 -10.89 29.63
CA ARG A 117 -6.11 -12.22 29.15
C ARG A 117 -5.70 -13.30 30.13
N LEU A 118 -6.50 -13.44 31.19
CA LEU A 118 -6.89 -14.71 31.80
C LEU A 118 -8.36 -14.56 32.19
#